data_AF-A0A2U2DM94-F1
#
_entry.id   AF-A0A2U2DM94-F1
#
_cell.length_a   1.000
_cell.length_b   1.000
_cell.length_c   1.000
_cell.angle_alpha   90.00
_cell.angle_beta   90.00
_cell.angle_gamma   90.00
#
_symmetry.space_group_name_H-M   'P 1'
#
loop_
_entity.id
_entity.type
_entity.pdbx_description
1 polymer ?
#
loop_
_entity_poly.entity_id
_entity_poly.type
_entity_poly.pdbx_seq_one_letter_code
_entity_poly.pdbx_strand_id
1 'polypeptide(L)'
;MSGRHEIEICEPSPFIYYENGQIAVTDGVSVWLIIVTCEAMRATAPPPEKSLRRLVRFAEYYRDIAAAALHRGEDVDGRIWVTEAMVLASPPPVSGRRAVITSRVACGMKAGKRSDMPSMVREFEGYRIAIYSPGGHFAVITAPANNRVLDLKEKQPRSTVVEGPLVCLQRAEALVQILAQTAAAESNGNQNLERAVS
;
A
#
# COMPACT_ATOMS: atom_id res chain seq x y z
N MET A 1 0.11 33.63 -13.76
CA MET A 1 1.08 32.54 -14.00
C MET A 1 0.44 31.26 -13.53
N SER A 2 -0.25 30.56 -14.43
CA SER A 2 -1.06 29.38 -14.08
C SER A 2 -0.14 28.17 -13.91
N GLY A 3 0.32 27.95 -12.69
CA GLY A 3 1.07 26.76 -12.33
C GLY A 3 0.17 25.55 -12.53
N ARG A 4 0.56 24.65 -13.44
CA ARG A 4 0.05 23.27 -13.39
C ARG A 4 0.42 22.74 -12.02
N HIS A 5 -0.56 22.43 -11.19
CA HIS A 5 -0.29 21.63 -9.99
C HIS A 5 0.20 20.28 -10.47
N GLU A 6 1.53 20.13 -10.54
CA GLU A 6 2.19 18.91 -10.97
C GLU A 6 2.10 17.93 -9.80
N ILE A 7 1.05 17.13 -9.83
CA ILE A 7 0.80 16.12 -8.81
C ILE A 7 1.79 14.98 -9.03
N GLU A 8 2.52 14.57 -7.98
CA GLU A 8 3.50 13.49 -8.01
C GLU A 8 2.98 12.23 -7.32
N ILE A 9 3.45 11.05 -7.76
CA ILE A 9 3.10 9.77 -7.15
C ILE A 9 4.02 9.52 -5.94
N CYS A 10 3.43 9.20 -4.79
CA CYS A 10 4.18 8.89 -3.57
C CYS A 10 4.67 7.43 -3.55
N GLU A 11 5.85 7.19 -2.99
CA GLU A 11 6.32 5.84 -2.66
C GLU A 11 5.82 5.43 -1.25
N PRO A 12 5.42 4.16 -1.01
CA PRO A 12 5.57 2.95 -1.85
C PRO A 12 4.36 2.64 -2.75
N SER A 13 3.59 3.64 -3.20
CA SER A 13 2.44 3.41 -4.09
C SER A 13 2.90 3.14 -5.54
N PRO A 14 2.15 2.36 -6.35
CA PRO A 14 0.78 1.84 -6.13
C PRO A 14 0.63 0.51 -5.36
N PHE A 15 -0.55 0.25 -4.79
CA PHE A 15 -0.94 -1.05 -4.22
C PHE A 15 -2.40 -1.43 -4.52
N ILE A 16 -2.82 -2.68 -4.24
CA ILE A 16 -4.21 -3.13 -4.37
C ILE A 16 -4.79 -3.37 -2.99
N TYR A 17 -6.02 -2.89 -2.77
CA TYR A 17 -6.81 -3.16 -1.58
C TYR A 17 -8.19 -3.68 -1.99
N TYR A 18 -8.53 -4.88 -1.52
CA TYR A 18 -9.66 -5.67 -2.01
C TYR A 18 -9.65 -5.78 -3.54
N GLU A 19 -10.60 -5.12 -4.20
CA GLU A 19 -10.76 -5.18 -5.65
C GLU A 19 -10.14 -3.98 -6.37
N ASN A 20 -9.86 -2.89 -5.65
CA ASN A 20 -9.49 -1.60 -6.21
C ASN A 20 -7.98 -1.34 -6.14
N GLY A 21 -7.48 -0.60 -7.11
CA GLY A 21 -6.12 -0.06 -7.10
C GLY A 21 -6.07 1.24 -6.28
N GLN A 22 -5.02 1.43 -5.51
CA GLN A 22 -4.78 2.64 -4.76
C GLN A 22 -3.43 3.25 -5.14
N ILE A 23 -3.45 4.55 -5.43
CA ILE A 23 -2.27 5.34 -5.79
C ILE A 23 -2.28 6.59 -4.91
N ALA A 24 -1.23 6.77 -4.13
CA ALA A 24 -1.05 7.97 -3.33
C ALA A 24 -0.37 9.05 -4.17
N VAL A 25 -0.88 10.27 -4.09
CA VAL A 25 -0.32 11.41 -4.84
C VAL A 25 -0.24 12.68 -4.00
N THR A 26 0.67 13.59 -4.33
CA THR A 26 0.94 14.82 -3.58
C THR A 26 1.29 15.97 -4.51
N ASP A 27 0.95 17.20 -4.14
CA ASP A 27 1.44 18.44 -4.78
C ASP A 27 2.56 19.11 -3.96
N GLY A 28 3.06 18.42 -2.93
CA GLY A 28 4.03 18.92 -1.96
C GLY A 28 3.40 19.62 -0.75
N VAL A 29 2.11 19.96 -0.80
CA VAL A 29 1.37 20.59 0.31
C VAL A 29 0.30 19.65 0.87
N SER A 30 -0.47 19.04 -0.03
CA SER A 30 -1.58 18.14 0.27
C SER A 30 -1.35 16.77 -0.33
N VAL A 31 -2.00 15.77 0.25
CA VAL A 31 -1.89 14.38 -0.19
C VAL A 31 -3.27 13.83 -0.48
N TRP A 32 -3.42 13.22 -1.65
CA TRP A 32 -4.65 12.57 -2.07
C TRP A 32 -4.44 11.08 -2.31
N LEU A 33 -5.51 10.32 -2.11
CA LEU A 33 -5.58 8.90 -2.44
C LEU A 33 -6.45 8.70 -3.68
N ILE A 34 -5.85 8.31 -4.79
CA ILE A 34 -6.55 7.90 -5.99
C ILE A 34 -7.02 6.45 -5.81
N ILE A 35 -8.32 6.23 -5.93
CA ILE A 35 -8.95 4.91 -5.88
C ILE A 35 -9.40 4.55 -7.28
N VAL A 36 -8.68 3.63 -7.93
CA VAL A 36 -8.98 3.12 -9.26
C VAL A 36 -9.87 1.89 -9.12
N THR A 37 -11.09 1.94 -9.66
CA THR A 37 -12.01 0.81 -9.54
C THR A 37 -11.56 -0.40 -10.36
N CYS A 38 -12.08 -1.59 -10.02
CA CYS A 38 -11.84 -2.83 -10.77
C CYS A 38 -12.16 -2.67 -12.26
N GLU A 39 -13.31 -2.06 -12.55
CA GLU A 39 -13.84 -1.82 -13.88
C GLU A 39 -12.93 -0.84 -14.64
N ALA A 40 -12.48 0.24 -13.99
CA ALA A 40 -11.54 1.19 -14.56
C ALA A 40 -10.23 0.51 -14.98
N MET A 41 -9.67 -0.37 -14.14
CA MET A 41 -8.46 -1.13 -14.49
C MET A 41 -8.65 -2.06 -15.69
N ARG A 42 -9.82 -2.71 -15.77
CA ARG A 42 -10.17 -3.59 -16.89
C ARG A 42 -10.40 -2.80 -18.19
N ALA A 43 -11.01 -1.63 -18.09
CA ALA A 43 -11.31 -0.75 -19.23
C ALA A 43 -10.08 -0.03 -19.79
N THR A 44 -9.01 0.10 -19.00
CA THR A 44 -7.81 0.87 -19.38
C THR A 44 -7.09 0.35 -20.63
N ALA A 45 -7.04 -0.96 -20.83
CA ALA A 45 -6.42 -1.55 -22.02
C ALA A 45 -6.88 -3.01 -22.25
N PRO A 46 -6.83 -3.54 -23.48
CA PRO A 46 -6.96 -4.98 -23.73
C PRO A 46 -5.65 -5.74 -23.42
N PRO A 47 -5.69 -6.98 -22.91
CA PRO A 47 -6.86 -7.69 -22.38
C PRO A 47 -7.33 -7.09 -21.03
N PRO A 48 -8.61 -7.28 -20.62
CA PRO A 48 -9.10 -6.75 -19.36
C PRO A 48 -8.47 -7.48 -18.18
N GLU A 49 -7.62 -6.79 -17.41
CA GLU A 49 -6.91 -7.37 -16.27
C GLU A 49 -7.06 -6.50 -15.03
N LYS A 50 -7.16 -7.18 -13.87
CA LYS A 50 -7.15 -6.55 -12.55
C LYS A 50 -5.87 -6.94 -11.81
N SER A 51 -4.74 -6.36 -12.21
CA SER A 51 -3.42 -6.72 -11.68
C SER A 51 -2.64 -5.51 -11.15
N LEU A 52 -1.83 -5.73 -10.11
CA LEU A 52 -0.94 -4.70 -9.59
C LEU A 52 0.04 -4.23 -10.67
N ARG A 53 0.52 -5.16 -11.52
CA ARG A 53 1.39 -4.86 -12.65
C ARG A 53 0.75 -3.84 -13.60
N ARG A 54 -0.55 -3.97 -13.86
CA ARG A 54 -1.29 -3.01 -14.68
C ARG A 54 -1.41 -1.66 -13.98
N LEU A 55 -1.77 -1.66 -12.70
CA LEU A 55 -1.87 -0.44 -11.91
C LEU A 55 -0.55 0.35 -11.92
N VAL A 56 0.58 -0.33 -11.68
CA VAL A 56 1.93 0.25 -11.77
C VAL A 56 2.22 0.77 -13.16
N ARG A 57 1.91 0.00 -14.21
CA ARG A 57 2.18 0.37 -15.60
C ARG A 57 1.43 1.64 -16.03
N PHE A 58 0.20 1.84 -15.55
CA PHE A 58 -0.67 2.96 -15.92
C PHE A 58 -0.82 3.98 -14.79
N ALA A 59 0.08 3.99 -13.79
CA ALA A 59 -0.04 4.87 -12.64
C ALA A 59 -0.05 6.36 -13.02
N GLU A 60 0.81 6.76 -13.96
CA GLU A 60 0.84 8.12 -14.51
C GLU A 60 -0.46 8.48 -15.25
N TYR A 61 -1.05 7.52 -15.97
CA TYR A 61 -2.31 7.74 -16.66
C TYR A 61 -3.46 8.02 -15.69
N TYR A 62 -3.57 7.22 -14.62
CA TYR A 62 -4.58 7.47 -13.60
C TYR A 62 -4.33 8.75 -12.81
N ARG A 63 -3.06 9.11 -12.59
CA ARG A 63 -2.68 10.41 -12.01
C ARG A 63 -3.17 11.57 -12.88
N ASP A 64 -3.02 11.49 -14.21
CA ASP A 64 -3.45 12.56 -15.10
C ASP A 64 -4.99 12.71 -15.10
N ILE A 65 -5.73 11.60 -15.07
CA ILE A 65 -7.20 11.60 -14.89
C ILE A 65 -7.58 12.22 -13.54
N ALA A 66 -6.90 11.81 -12.46
CA ALA A 66 -7.16 12.30 -11.12
C ALA A 66 -6.79 13.79 -10.98
N ALA A 67 -5.73 14.25 -11.63
CA ALA A 67 -5.38 15.66 -11.69
C ALA A 67 -6.51 16.45 -12.34
N ALA A 68 -7.04 15.98 -13.48
CA ALA A 68 -8.17 16.64 -14.12
C ALA A 68 -9.42 16.67 -13.22
N ALA A 69 -9.70 15.60 -12.46
CA ALA A 69 -10.79 15.54 -11.48
C ALA A 69 -10.58 16.50 -10.30
N LEU A 70 -9.36 16.59 -9.77
CA LEU A 70 -9.00 17.52 -8.71
C LEU A 70 -9.19 18.98 -9.14
N HIS A 71 -8.82 19.32 -10.37
CA HIS A 71 -9.06 20.67 -10.91
C HIS A 71 -10.56 21.00 -11.04
N ARG A 72 -11.44 19.99 -11.08
CA ARG A 72 -12.90 20.16 -11.06
C ARG A 72 -13.48 20.18 -9.64
N GLY A 73 -12.67 19.95 -8.61
CA GLY A 73 -13.13 19.86 -7.21
C GLY A 73 -13.91 18.57 -6.93
N GLU A 74 -13.61 17.49 -7.66
CA GLU A 74 -14.26 16.17 -7.48
C GLU A 74 -13.58 15.31 -6.40
N ASP A 75 -12.66 15.88 -5.62
CA ASP A 75 -12.08 15.20 -4.47
C ASP A 75 -13.06 15.18 -3.28
N VAL A 76 -13.17 14.02 -2.64
CA VAL A 76 -14.04 13.81 -1.49
C VAL A 76 -13.18 13.28 -0.35
N ASP A 77 -13.05 14.04 0.73
CA ASP A 77 -12.26 13.68 1.92
C ASP A 77 -10.80 13.28 1.58
N GLY A 78 -10.16 13.98 0.63
CA GLY A 78 -8.80 13.67 0.20
C GLY A 78 -8.70 12.39 -0.64
N ARG A 79 -9.82 11.91 -1.18
CA ARG A 79 -9.89 10.74 -2.07
C ARG A 79 -10.44 11.14 -3.42
N ILE A 80 -9.86 10.58 -4.48
CA ILE A 80 -10.28 10.80 -5.86
C ILE A 80 -10.63 9.45 -6.45
N TRP A 81 -11.88 9.29 -6.90
CA TRP A 81 -12.32 8.05 -7.52
C TRP A 81 -12.05 8.09 -9.02
N VAL A 82 -11.39 7.06 -9.55
CA VAL A 82 -11.23 6.84 -10.98
C VAL A 82 -12.12 5.67 -11.36
N THR A 83 -13.24 5.98 -12.00
CA THR A 83 -14.25 5.01 -12.44
C THR A 83 -14.04 4.61 -13.90
N GLU A 84 -14.69 3.54 -14.32
CA GLU A 84 -14.70 3.11 -15.72
C GLU A 84 -15.14 4.23 -16.66
N ALA A 85 -16.21 4.96 -16.30
CA ALA A 85 -16.71 6.07 -17.11
C ALA A 85 -15.65 7.15 -17.33
N MET A 86 -14.84 7.46 -16.31
CA MET A 86 -13.75 8.44 -16.45
C MET A 86 -12.64 7.94 -17.36
N VAL A 87 -12.29 6.65 -17.28
CA VAL A 87 -11.31 6.03 -18.17
C VAL A 87 -11.80 6.04 -19.62
N LEU A 88 -13.06 5.68 -19.85
CA LEU A 88 -13.68 5.67 -21.19
C LEU A 88 -13.87 7.07 -21.78
N ALA A 89 -14.13 8.08 -20.94
CA ALA A 89 -14.23 9.48 -21.36
C ALA A 89 -12.87 10.15 -21.57
N SER A 90 -11.79 9.52 -21.10
CA SER A 90 -10.43 10.03 -21.21
C SER A 90 -9.76 9.56 -22.51
N PRO A 91 -8.78 10.30 -23.04
CA PRO A 91 -7.95 9.79 -24.13
C PRO A 91 -7.34 8.43 -23.76
N PRO A 92 -7.13 7.53 -24.74
CA PRO A 92 -6.52 6.24 -24.47
C PRO A 92 -5.07 6.44 -23.97
N PRO A 93 -4.59 5.57 -23.07
CA PRO A 93 -3.24 5.67 -22.55
C PRO A 93 -2.22 5.50 -23.67
N VAL A 94 -1.33 6.48 -23.83
CA VAL A 94 -0.30 6.44 -24.88
C VAL A 94 0.74 5.39 -24.50
N SER A 95 0.69 4.24 -25.17
CA SER A 95 1.60 3.11 -24.95
C SER A 95 3.03 3.52 -25.32
N GLY A 96 3.84 3.95 -24.36
CA GLY A 96 5.23 4.33 -24.66
C GLY A 96 6.03 5.00 -23.55
N ARG A 97 5.41 5.62 -22.54
CA ARG A 97 6.18 6.14 -21.40
C ARG A 97 6.30 5.05 -20.34
N ARG A 98 7.48 4.45 -20.29
CA ARG A 98 7.91 3.60 -19.18
C ARG A 98 7.92 4.50 -17.95
N ALA A 99 6.92 4.36 -17.08
CA ALA A 99 6.85 5.12 -15.84
C ALA A 99 8.13 4.88 -15.04
N VAL A 100 9.04 5.85 -15.09
CA VAL A 100 10.14 5.92 -14.13
C VAL A 100 9.53 6.68 -12.98
N ILE A 101 9.13 5.95 -11.94
CA ILE A 101 8.81 6.54 -10.64
C ILE A 101 10.11 7.24 -10.22
N THR A 102 10.20 8.53 -10.51
CA THR A 102 11.47 9.29 -10.53
C THR A 102 11.70 10.05 -9.25
N SER A 103 10.73 10.10 -8.33
CA SER A 103 10.90 10.84 -7.09
C SER A 103 10.71 9.91 -5.89
N ARG A 104 11.80 9.75 -5.12
CA ARG A 104 11.78 9.21 -3.74
C ARG A 104 11.08 10.21 -2.81
N VAL A 105 9.86 10.62 -3.15
CA VAL A 105 9.04 11.42 -2.23
C VAL A 105 8.46 10.44 -1.22
N ALA A 106 9.24 10.20 -0.17
CA ALA A 106 8.76 9.57 1.05
C ALA A 106 7.71 10.49 1.66
N CYS A 107 6.45 10.28 1.27
CA CYS A 107 5.35 11.12 1.72
C CYS A 107 5.00 10.74 3.16
N GLY A 108 5.45 11.56 4.12
CA GLY A 108 5.01 11.52 5.50
C GLY A 108 3.56 11.98 5.60
N MET A 109 2.61 11.11 5.28
CA MET A 109 1.18 11.40 5.25
C MET A 109 0.64 11.80 6.63
N LYS A 110 0.32 13.09 6.83
CA LYS A 110 -0.50 13.54 7.97
C LYS A 110 -1.98 13.66 7.59
N ALA A 111 -2.76 12.72 8.14
CA ALA A 111 -4.08 12.90 8.76
C ALA A 111 -5.23 13.55 7.96
N GLY A 112 -5.80 12.83 7.00
CA GLY A 112 -7.22 12.92 6.63
C GLY A 112 -7.91 11.57 6.90
N LYS A 113 -9.13 11.56 7.43
CA LYS A 113 -9.90 10.43 8.01
C LYS A 113 -9.45 9.00 7.61
N ARG A 114 -8.89 8.32 8.63
CA ARG A 114 -8.11 7.08 8.61
C ARG A 114 -8.96 5.85 8.96
N SER A 115 -9.66 5.25 8.01
CA SER A 115 -10.25 3.91 8.21
C SER A 115 -9.30 2.79 7.78
N ASP A 116 -8.46 3.03 6.77
CA ASP A 116 -7.60 2.01 6.14
C ASP A 116 -6.11 2.38 6.16
N MET A 117 -5.73 3.43 6.90
CA MET A 117 -4.33 3.86 7.01
C MET A 117 -3.73 3.31 8.32
N PRO A 118 -2.55 2.65 8.28
CA PRO A 118 -1.88 2.28 9.50
C PRO A 118 -1.48 3.54 10.26
N SER A 119 -1.89 3.61 11.51
CA SER A 119 -1.50 4.61 12.49
C SER A 119 0.01 4.67 12.72
N MET A 120 0.72 3.55 12.49
CA MET A 120 2.16 3.43 12.68
C MET A 120 2.69 2.31 11.81
N VAL A 121 3.88 2.50 11.21
CA VAL A 121 4.63 1.44 10.54
C VAL A 121 6.04 1.42 11.11
N ARG A 122 6.52 0.24 11.52
CA ARG A 122 7.86 0.04 12.08
C ARG A 122 8.51 -1.18 11.45
N GLU A 123 9.80 -1.09 11.16
CA GLU A 123 10.61 -2.25 10.76
C GLU A 123 11.32 -2.82 11.99
N PHE A 124 11.26 -4.14 12.15
CA PHE A 124 11.86 -4.87 13.27
C PHE A 124 12.37 -6.24 12.80
N GLU A 125 13.66 -6.53 12.95
CA GLU A 125 14.31 -7.79 12.49
C GLU A 125 14.03 -8.11 11.00
N GLY A 126 13.88 -7.06 10.17
CA GLY A 126 13.53 -7.18 8.75
C GLY A 126 12.04 -7.40 8.46
N TYR A 127 11.20 -7.60 9.48
CA TYR A 127 9.74 -7.63 9.36
C TYR A 127 9.18 -6.20 9.38
N ARG A 128 8.13 -5.95 8.58
CA ARG A 128 7.36 -4.70 8.67
C ARG A 128 6.12 -4.92 9.51
N ILE A 129 5.96 -4.09 10.54
CA ILE A 129 4.82 -4.11 11.44
C ILE A 129 4.02 -2.84 11.19
N ALA A 130 2.78 -2.98 10.75
CA ALA A 130 1.84 -1.89 10.53
C ALA A 130 0.69 -1.99 11.54
N ILE A 131 0.47 -0.94 12.34
CA ILE A 131 -0.58 -0.89 13.36
C ILE A 131 -1.77 -0.10 12.82
N TYR A 132 -2.93 -0.71 12.76
CA TYR A 132 -4.19 -0.10 12.35
C TYR A 132 -5.07 0.15 13.58
N SER A 133 -5.82 1.27 13.58
CA SER A 133 -6.62 1.70 14.74
C SER A 133 -8.12 2.00 14.48
N PRO A 134 -8.86 1.30 13.59
CA PRO A 134 -10.31 1.50 13.48
C PRO A 134 -11.03 0.76 14.63
N GLY A 135 -11.31 1.47 15.73
CA GLY A 135 -12.08 0.93 16.87
C GLY A 135 -11.32 -0.01 17.83
N GLY A 136 -10.04 -0.25 17.55
CA GLY A 136 -9.10 -1.05 18.34
C GLY A 136 -7.77 -1.15 17.60
N HIS A 137 -6.67 -1.41 18.30
CA HIS A 137 -5.35 -1.51 17.69
C HIS A 137 -5.08 -2.94 17.23
N PHE A 138 -4.74 -3.15 15.96
CA PHE A 138 -4.29 -4.44 15.46
C PHE A 138 -3.03 -4.31 14.61
N ALA A 139 -2.14 -5.30 14.71
CA ALA A 139 -0.92 -5.36 13.95
C ALA A 139 -1.07 -6.22 12.70
N VAL A 140 -0.52 -5.73 11.59
CA VAL A 140 -0.30 -6.46 10.34
C VAL A 140 1.20 -6.61 10.19
N ILE A 141 1.67 -7.84 10.02
CA ILE A 141 3.10 -8.15 9.95
C ILE A 141 3.41 -8.67 8.54
N THR A 142 4.46 -8.13 7.94
CA THR A 142 4.96 -8.55 6.63
C THR A 142 6.32 -9.21 6.80
N ALA A 143 6.51 -10.36 6.14
CA ALA A 143 7.75 -11.12 6.24
C ALA A 143 8.95 -10.37 5.64
N PRO A 144 10.18 -10.60 6.16
CA PRO A 144 11.40 -10.10 5.55
C PRO A 144 11.54 -10.69 4.14
N ALA A 145 12.02 -9.87 3.20
CA ALA A 145 12.25 -10.22 1.79
C ALA A 145 11.02 -10.45 0.90
N ASN A 146 9.79 -10.41 1.41
CA ASN A 146 8.58 -10.51 0.57
C ASN A 146 7.49 -9.56 1.07
N ASN A 147 6.79 -8.88 0.17
CA ASN A 147 5.63 -8.03 0.49
C ASN A 147 4.37 -8.84 0.88
N ARG A 148 4.53 -10.11 1.27
CA ARG A 148 3.43 -10.97 1.68
C ARG A 148 3.09 -10.71 3.15
N VAL A 149 1.85 -10.29 3.38
CA VAL A 149 1.27 -10.18 4.72
C VAL A 149 1.14 -11.57 5.33
N LEU A 150 1.62 -11.72 6.56
CA LEU A 150 1.48 -12.95 7.35
C LEU A 150 0.06 -13.03 7.89
N ASP A 151 -0.65 -14.10 7.54
CA ASP A 151 -1.97 -14.39 8.10
C ASP A 151 -1.81 -15.09 9.46
N LEU A 152 -1.87 -14.30 10.52
CA LEU A 152 -1.73 -14.77 11.89
C LEU A 152 -3.04 -15.29 12.49
N LYS A 153 -4.16 -15.22 11.76
CA LYS A 153 -5.52 -15.62 12.22
C LYS A 153 -5.80 -15.13 13.66
N GLU A 154 -6.03 -16.06 14.58
CA GLU A 154 -6.34 -15.76 15.99
C GLU A 154 -5.13 -15.29 16.81
N LYS A 155 -3.90 -15.51 16.33
CA LYS A 155 -2.67 -15.04 16.98
C LYS A 155 -2.31 -13.60 16.60
N GLN A 156 -3.20 -12.89 15.91
CA GLN A 156 -2.95 -11.51 15.52
C GLN A 156 -2.79 -10.62 16.77
N PRO A 157 -1.70 -9.87 16.91
CA PRO A 157 -1.52 -8.95 18.02
C PRO A 157 -2.61 -7.88 17.97
N ARG A 158 -3.45 -7.86 19.01
CA ARG A 158 -4.51 -6.87 19.20
C ARG A 158 -4.36 -6.19 20.54
N SER A 159 -4.82 -4.95 20.62
CA SER A 159 -4.85 -4.17 21.84
C SER A 159 -6.06 -3.27 21.84
N THR A 160 -6.63 -3.06 23.02
CA THR A 160 -7.81 -2.21 23.19
C THR A 160 -7.41 -0.74 23.18
N VAL A 161 -8.39 0.15 22.98
CA VAL A 161 -8.17 1.61 22.98
C VAL A 161 -7.59 2.11 24.30
N VAL A 162 -7.84 1.40 25.41
CA VAL A 162 -7.36 1.76 26.76
C VAL A 162 -5.87 1.46 26.94
N GLU A 163 -5.39 0.36 26.36
CA GLU A 163 -3.98 -0.05 26.41
C GLU A 163 -3.10 0.78 25.46
N GLY A 164 -3.68 1.22 24.34
CA GLY A 164 -3.02 2.09 23.37
C GLY A 164 -2.15 1.35 22.34
N PRO A 165 -1.67 2.06 21.31
CA PRO A 165 -1.02 1.47 20.14
C PRO A 165 0.37 0.90 20.43
N LEU A 166 1.06 1.42 21.45
CA LEU A 166 2.41 0.97 21.83
C LEU A 166 2.39 -0.45 22.40
N VAL A 167 1.34 -0.82 23.13
CA VAL A 167 1.17 -2.18 23.65
C VAL A 167 0.94 -3.17 22.50
N CYS A 168 0.18 -2.77 21.48
CA CYS A 168 0.01 -3.55 20.26
C CYS A 168 1.34 -3.77 19.54
N LEU A 169 2.16 -2.73 19.44
CA LEU A 169 3.49 -2.81 18.85
C LEU A 169 4.41 -3.77 19.63
N GLN A 170 4.47 -3.65 20.96
CA GLN A 170 5.29 -4.54 21.79
C GLN A 170 4.86 -6.01 21.66
N ARG A 171 3.54 -6.28 21.62
CA ARG A 171 3.01 -7.63 21.38
C ARG A 171 3.40 -8.14 19.98
N ALA A 172 3.39 -7.28 18.99
CA ALA A 172 3.82 -7.62 17.64
C ALA A 172 5.33 -7.89 17.54
N GLU A 173 6.16 -7.08 18.18
CA GLU A 173 7.62 -7.28 18.26
C GLU A 173 7.96 -8.60 18.95
N ALA A 174 7.30 -8.93 20.07
CA ALA A 174 7.47 -10.21 20.75
C ALA A 174 7.08 -11.40 19.84
N LEU A 175 6.02 -11.26 19.05
CA LEU A 175 5.59 -12.30 18.12
C LEU A 175 6.59 -12.46 16.96
N VAL A 176 7.11 -11.36 16.41
CA VAL A 176 8.18 -11.40 15.41
C VAL A 176 9.43 -12.07 15.97
N GLN A 177 9.79 -11.80 17.22
CA GLN A 177 10.94 -12.41 17.86
C GLN A 177 10.81 -13.95 17.96
N ILE A 178 9.62 -14.45 18.31
CA ILE A 178 9.32 -15.90 18.30
C ILE A 178 9.40 -16.47 16.88
N LEU A 179 8.86 -15.75 15.89
CA LEU A 179 8.93 -16.18 14.49
C LEU A 179 10.37 -16.25 13.97
N ALA A 180 11.18 -15.24 14.28
CA ALA A 180 12.59 -15.20 13.91
C ALA A 180 13.39 -16.33 14.56
N GLN A 181 13.16 -16.61 15.85
CA GLN A 181 13.77 -17.74 16.56
C GLN A 181 13.35 -19.09 15.94
N THR A 182 12.08 -19.23 15.56
CA THR A 182 11.57 -20.44 14.91
C THR A 182 12.22 -20.66 13.55
N ALA A 183 12.29 -19.61 12.72
CA ALA A 183 12.94 -19.65 11.42
C ALA A 183 14.45 -19.98 11.52
N ALA A 184 15.14 -19.42 12.53
CA ALA A 184 16.53 -19.76 12.81
C ALA A 184 16.70 -21.23 13.25
N ALA A 185 15.79 -21.75 14.07
CA ALA A 185 15.80 -23.15 14.49
C ALA A 185 15.56 -24.13 13.32
N GLU A 186 14.63 -23.81 12.41
CA GLU A 186 14.37 -24.62 11.21
C GLU A 186 15.58 -24.63 10.26
N SER A 187 16.28 -23.51 10.12
CA SER A 187 17.50 -23.44 9.30
C SER A 187 18.64 -24.32 9.85
N ASN A 188 18.75 -24.44 11.17
CA ASN A 188 19.75 -25.29 11.82
C ASN A 188 19.34 -26.78 11.85
N GLY A 189 18.03 -27.08 11.87
CA GLY A 189 17.52 -28.45 11.80
C GLY A 189 17.81 -29.12 10.46
N ASN A 190 17.66 -28.39 9.35
CA ASN A 190 17.94 -28.93 8.02
C ASN A 190 19.44 -29.21 7.79
N GLN A 191 20.34 -28.39 8.35
CA GLN A 191 21.78 -28.64 8.26
C GLN A 191 22.25 -29.87 9.05
N ASN A 192 21.57 -30.19 10.16
CA ASN A 192 21.89 -31.37 10.97
C ASN A 192 21.35 -32.67 10.35
N LEU A 193 20.26 -32.62 9.59
CA LEU A 193 19.73 -33.80 8.90
C LEU A 193 20.59 -34.18 7.68
N GLU A 194 21.13 -33.22 6.93
CA GLU A 194 22.04 -33.51 5.80
C GLU A 194 23.39 -34.12 6.26
N ARG A 195 23.86 -33.80 7.46
CA ARG A 195 25.09 -34.41 8.03
C ARG A 195 24.89 -35.81 8.63
N ALA A 196 23.66 -36.21 8.93
CA ALA A 196 23.36 -37.55 9.46
C ALA A 196 23.13 -38.61 8.36
N VAL A 197 23.12 -38.19 7.09
CA VAL A 197 22.94 -39.07 5.91
C VAL A 197 24.26 -39.20 5.11
N SER A 198 25.39 -38.74 5.66
CA SER A 198 26.74 -38.95 5.10
C SER A 198 27.52 -40.00 5.88
#